data_AF-A0AAJ2J2H1-F1
#
_entry.id   AF-A0AAJ2J2H1-F1
#
_cell.length_a   1.000
_cell.length_b   1.000
_cell.length_c   1.000
_cell.angle_alpha   90.00
_cell.angle_beta   90.00
_cell.angle_gamma   90.00
#
_symmetry.space_group_name_H-M   'P 1'
#
loop_
_entity.id
_entity.type
_entity.pdbx_description
1 polymer ?
#
loop_
_entity_poly.entity_id
_entity_poly.type
_entity_poly.pdbx_seq_one_letter_code
_entity_poly.pdbx_strand_id
1 'polypeptide(L)'
;MSMNKQGCPICGYADITVLDDFSCTTFEICACCGSESGVEFDLHSTPEHLAKIRRKWVKQDNCKWWGNKKLIPPNWNPKEQMELANIKIPQ
;
A
#
# COMPACT_ATOMS: atom_id res chain seq x y z
N MET A 1 2.75 -17.13 1.30
CA MET A 1 1.43 -16.53 0.99
C MET A 1 1.63 -15.64 -0.21
N SER A 2 0.83 -15.82 -1.26
CA SER A 2 0.94 -15.02 -2.49
C SER A 2 0.38 -13.61 -2.26
N MET A 3 0.98 -12.61 -2.90
CA MET A 3 0.52 -11.22 -2.84
C MET A 3 -0.82 -11.06 -3.57
N ASN A 4 -1.73 -10.23 -3.03
CA ASN A 4 -2.97 -9.87 -3.71
C ASN A 4 -2.68 -8.97 -4.91
N LYS A 5 -3.38 -9.23 -6.03
CA LYS A 5 -3.28 -8.41 -7.25
C LYS A 5 -3.93 -7.02 -7.08
N GLN A 6 -5.02 -6.99 -6.32
CA GLN A 6 -5.79 -5.80 -6.01
C GLN A 6 -5.46 -5.29 -4.61
N GLY A 7 -5.40 -3.98 -4.47
CA GLY A 7 -5.09 -3.27 -3.23
C GLY A 7 -3.60 -3.11 -2.97
N CYS A 8 -3.24 -2.02 -2.30
CA CYS A 8 -1.86 -1.73 -1.94
C CYS A 8 -1.40 -2.61 -0.76
N PRO A 9 -0.35 -3.43 -0.91
CA PRO A 9 0.15 -4.28 0.17
C PRO A 9 0.83 -3.49 1.30
N ILE A 10 1.17 -2.23 1.04
CA ILE A 10 1.83 -1.35 2.02
C ILE A 10 0.78 -0.73 2.95
N CYS A 11 -0.22 -0.05 2.43
CA CYS A 11 -1.16 0.72 3.26
C CYS A 11 -2.60 0.19 3.28
N GLY A 12 -2.95 -0.77 2.41
CA GLY A 12 -4.31 -1.31 2.33
C GLY A 12 -5.28 -0.51 1.47
N TYR A 13 -4.82 0.53 0.74
CA TYR A 13 -5.68 1.27 -0.19
C TYR A 13 -6.24 0.32 -1.25
N ALA A 14 -7.56 0.20 -1.34
CA ALA A 14 -8.21 -0.85 -2.13
C ALA A 14 -8.29 -0.55 -3.63
N ASP A 15 -8.38 0.74 -3.99
CA ASP A 15 -8.62 1.19 -5.37
C ASP A 15 -7.31 1.34 -6.16
N ILE A 16 -6.59 0.23 -6.29
CA ILE A 16 -5.36 0.11 -7.08
C ILE A 16 -5.13 -1.34 -7.46
N THR A 17 -4.76 -1.58 -8.72
CA THR A 17 -4.26 -2.89 -9.17
C THR A 17 -2.74 -2.84 -9.17
N VAL A 18 -2.09 -3.65 -8.34
CA VAL A 18 -0.62 -3.67 -8.19
C VAL A 18 0.04 -4.79 -8.99
N LEU A 19 -0.68 -5.87 -9.28
CA LEU A 19 -0.23 -6.93 -10.17
C LEU A 19 -1.30 -7.22 -11.22
N ASP A 20 -0.89 -7.52 -12.44
CA ASP A 20 -1.80 -7.87 -13.53
C ASP A 20 -2.25 -9.34 -13.47
N ASP A 21 -2.98 -9.78 -14.50
CA ASP A 21 -3.49 -11.15 -14.57
C ASP A 21 -2.39 -12.22 -14.65
N PHE A 22 -1.19 -11.85 -15.10
CA PHE A 22 -0.01 -12.71 -15.17
C PHE A 22 0.90 -12.59 -13.92
N SER A 23 0.47 -11.83 -12.91
CA SER A 23 1.25 -11.52 -11.70
C SER A 23 2.48 -10.65 -11.96
N CYS A 24 2.51 -9.92 -13.08
CA CYS A 24 3.51 -8.89 -13.36
C CYS A 24 3.12 -7.58 -12.67
N THR A 25 4.10 -6.78 -12.28
CA THR A 25 3.89 -5.47 -11.67
C THR A 25 3.27 -4.49 -12.65
N THR A 26 2.29 -3.72 -12.20
CA THR A 26 1.58 -2.75 -13.04
C THR A 26 2.27 -1.39 -13.14
N PHE A 27 3.31 -1.13 -12.33
CA PHE A 27 3.97 0.18 -12.22
C PHE A 27 3.05 1.30 -11.71
N GLU A 28 1.90 0.94 -11.16
CA GLU A 28 1.00 1.89 -10.52
C GLU A 28 1.59 2.38 -9.19
N ILE A 29 1.49 3.70 -8.99
CA ILE A 29 1.90 4.36 -7.75
C ILE A 29 0.68 4.49 -6.85
N CYS A 30 0.76 3.94 -5.64
CA CYS A 30 -0.33 4.04 -4.68
C CYS A 30 -0.62 5.50 -4.31
N ALA A 31 -1.81 6.00 -4.66
CA ALA A 31 -2.24 7.36 -4.32
C ALA A 31 -2.25 7.63 -2.80
N CYS A 32 -2.41 6.59 -1.98
CA CYS A 32 -2.38 6.71 -0.53
C CYS A 32 -0.94 6.83 0.02
N CYS A 33 -0.10 5.81 -0.14
CA CYS A 33 1.23 5.76 0.50
C CYS A 33 2.42 6.11 -0.40
N GLY A 34 2.19 6.28 -1.71
CA GLY A 34 3.20 6.66 -2.68
C GLY A 34 4.16 5.56 -3.11
N SER A 35 3.95 4.31 -2.67
CA SER A 35 4.78 3.18 -3.09
C SER A 35 4.39 2.69 -4.47
N GLU A 36 5.36 2.42 -5.33
CA GLU A 36 5.18 1.94 -6.69
C GLU A 36 5.35 0.41 -6.79
N SER A 37 4.45 -0.23 -7.55
CA SER A 37 4.58 -1.66 -7.88
C SER A 37 5.69 -1.89 -8.91
N GLY A 38 6.67 -2.73 -8.62
CA GLY A 38 7.84 -2.98 -9.48
C GLY A 38 9.08 -2.18 -9.10
N VAL A 39 8.97 -1.25 -8.15
CA VAL A 39 10.11 -0.48 -7.62
C VAL A 39 10.26 -0.74 -6.12
N GLU A 40 9.27 -0.40 -5.31
CA GLU A 40 9.31 -0.61 -3.87
C GLU A 40 8.97 -2.06 -3.50
N PHE A 41 8.06 -2.69 -4.23
CA PHE A 41 7.64 -4.06 -3.98
C PHE A 41 7.23 -4.75 -5.28
N ASP A 42 7.22 -6.08 -5.26
CA ASP A 42 6.86 -6.96 -6.37
C ASP A 42 6.24 -8.25 -5.85
N LEU A 43 5.90 -9.20 -6.74
CA LEU A 43 5.34 -10.50 -6.38
C LEU A 43 6.20 -11.30 -5.39
N HIS A 44 7.52 -11.09 -5.38
CA HIS A 44 8.48 -11.84 -4.57
C HIS A 44 8.78 -11.18 -3.21
N SER A 45 8.22 -9.99 -2.98
CA SER A 45 8.44 -9.23 -1.76
C SER A 45 7.94 -9.96 -0.52
N THR A 46 8.81 -10.08 0.49
CA THR A 46 8.48 -10.77 1.73
C THR A 46 7.61 -9.90 2.66
N PRO A 47 6.86 -10.49 3.60
CA PRO A 47 6.12 -9.74 4.60
C PRO A 47 6.98 -8.73 5.39
N GLU A 48 8.24 -9.06 5.66
CA GLU A 48 9.18 -8.21 6.38
C GLU A 48 9.58 -6.98 5.55
N HIS A 49 9.79 -7.17 4.25
CA HIS A 49 10.11 -6.08 3.32
C HIS A 49 8.94 -5.09 3.21
N LEU A 50 7.72 -5.61 3.01
CA LEU A 50 6.50 -4.79 2.98
C LEU A 50 6.29 -4.04 4.30
N ALA A 51 6.56 -4.71 5.44
CA ALA A 51 6.47 -4.08 6.75
C ALA A 51 7.51 -2.97 6.97
N LYS A 52 8.72 -3.11 6.41
CA LYS A 52 9.77 -2.08 6.45
C LYS A 52 9.32 -0.82 5.70
N ILE A 53 8.77 -0.97 4.50
CA ILE A 53 8.26 0.15 3.70
C ILE A 53 7.07 0.82 4.40
N ARG A 54 6.11 0.01 4.88
CA ARG A 54 4.96 0.49 5.66
C ARG A 54 5.38 1.29 6.88
N ARG A 55 6.39 0.82 7.62
CA ARG A 55 6.93 1.54 8.79
C ARG A 55 7.44 2.92 8.41
N LYS A 56 8.08 3.08 7.25
CA LYS A 56 8.52 4.38 6.75
C LYS A 56 7.33 5.34 6.61
N TRP A 57 6.31 4.94 5.86
CA TRP A 57 5.09 5.73 5.66
C TRP A 57 4.37 6.06 6.99
N VAL A 58 4.26 5.09 7.90
CA VAL A 58 3.57 5.28 9.19
C VAL A 58 4.36 6.18 10.14
N LYS A 59 5.67 5.94 10.29
CA LYS A 59 6.49 6.59 11.33
C LYS A 59 7.15 7.88 10.88
N GLN A 60 7.55 7.98 9.62
CA GLN A 60 8.25 9.16 9.10
C GLN A 60 7.25 10.13 8.48
N ASP A 61 6.30 9.63 7.70
CA ASP A 61 5.35 10.47 6.98
C ASP A 61 4.03 10.67 7.75
N ASN A 62 3.88 10.07 8.93
CA ASN A 62 2.65 10.11 9.74
C ASN A 62 1.40 9.71 8.96
N CYS A 63 1.52 8.65 8.14
CA CYS A 63 0.46 8.20 7.24
C CYS A 63 -0.05 9.30 6.31
N LYS A 64 0.80 10.23 5.87
CA LYS A 64 0.41 11.29 4.94
C LYS A 64 -0.05 10.70 3.60
N TRP A 65 -1.18 11.22 3.09
CA TRP A 65 -1.65 10.92 1.74
C TRP A 65 -0.69 11.48 0.69
N TRP A 66 -0.20 10.63 -0.21
CA TRP A 66 0.81 10.98 -1.21
C TRP A 66 0.23 11.70 -2.43
N GLY A 67 -0.89 11.19 -2.95
CA GLY A 67 -1.49 11.63 -4.21
C GLY A 67 -2.28 12.94 -4.11
N ASN A 68 -3.15 13.17 -5.09
CA ASN A 68 -4.00 14.36 -5.12
C ASN A 68 -4.92 14.41 -3.89
N LYS A 69 -4.79 15.47 -3.07
CA LYS A 69 -5.59 15.64 -1.85
C LYS A 69 -7.10 15.71 -2.08
N LYS A 70 -7.53 16.07 -3.30
CA LYS A 70 -8.95 16.08 -3.68
C LYS A 70 -9.54 14.67 -3.83
N LEU A 71 -8.69 13.65 -3.94
CA LEU A 71 -9.07 12.24 -4.08
C LEU A 71 -9.00 11.49 -2.74
N ILE A 72 -8.69 12.17 -1.63
CA ILE A 72 -8.75 11.55 -0.31
C ILE A 72 -10.21 11.17 -0.02
N PRO A 73 -10.49 9.89 0.33
CA PRO A 73 -11.84 9.48 0.69
C PRO A 73 -12.39 10.32 1.87
N PRO A 74 -13.70 10.62 1.91
CA PRO A 74 -14.31 11.27 3.05
C PRO A 74 -14.07 10.47 4.34
N ASN A 75 -13.70 11.16 5.44
CA ASN A 75 -13.38 10.55 6.73
C ASN A 75 -12.26 9.49 6.68
N TRP A 76 -11.34 9.62 5.71
CA TRP A 76 -10.24 8.67 5.57
C TRP A 76 -9.41 8.54 6.85
N ASN A 77 -9.32 7.31 7.35
CA ASN A 77 -8.51 6.93 8.50
C ASN A 77 -7.50 5.85 8.09
N PRO A 78 -6.18 6.12 8.18
CA PRO A 78 -5.17 5.17 7.76
C PRO A 78 -5.13 3.90 8.61
N LYS A 79 -5.58 3.95 9.88
CA LYS A 79 -5.65 2.77 10.75
C LYS A 79 -6.76 1.83 10.32
N GLU A 80 -7.97 2.37 10.12
CA GLU A 80 -9.12 1.60 9.63
C GLU A 80 -8.83 0.99 8.25
N GLN A 81 -8.17 1.73 7.35
CA GLN A 81 -7.74 1.20 6.05
C GLN A 81 -6.82 -0.03 6.21
N MET A 82 -5.83 0.03 7.10
CA MET A 82 -4.96 -1.11 7.36
C MET A 82 -5.71 -2.28 8.00
N GLU A 83 -6.61 -2.02 8.95
CA GLU A 83 -7.43 -3.05 9.60
C GLU A 83 -8.32 -3.79 8.60
N LEU A 84 -9.03 -3.08 7.72
CA LEU A 84 -9.85 -3.66 6.65
C LEU A 84 -9.03 -4.53 5.69
N ALA A 85 -7.78 -4.16 5.45
CA ALA A 85 -6.84 -4.91 4.62
C ALA A 85 -6.11 -6.04 5.38
N ASN A 86 -6.44 -6.30 6.65
CA ASN A 86 -5.74 -7.25 7.53
C ASN A 86 -4.24 -6.95 7.69
N ILE A 87 -3.86 -5.68 7.63
CA ILE A 87 -2.49 -5.20 7.78
C ILE A 87 -2.25 -4.76 9.22
N LYS A 88 -1.19 -5.29 9.85
CA LYS A 88 -0.78 -4.85 11.19
C LYS A 88 -0.16 -3.46 11.15
N ILE A 89 -0.66 -2.59 12.02
CA ILE A 89 -0.11 -1.25 12.24
C ILE A 89 1.28 -1.39 12.88
N PRO A 90 2.33 -0.74 12.33
CA PRO A 90 3.65 -0.71 12.93
C PRO A 90 3.61 -0.07 14.33
N GLN A 91 4.12 -0.79 15.34
CA GLN A 91 4.33 -0.27 16.70
C GLN A 91 5.32 0.87 16.73
#